data_AF-A0A2S5CR64-F1
#
_entry.id   AF-A0A2S5CR64-F1
#
_cell.length_a   1.000
_cell.length_b   1.000
_cell.length_c   1.000
_cell.angle_alpha   90.00
_cell.angle_beta   90.00
_cell.angle_gamma   90.00
#
_symmetry.space_group_name_H-M   'P 1'
#
loop_
_entity.id
_entity.type
_entity.pdbx_description
1 polymer ?
#
loop_
_entity_poly.entity_id
_entity_poly.type
_entity_poly.pdbx_seq_one_letter_code
_entity_poly.pdbx_strand_id
1 'polypeptide(L)'
;MRRGTQVNPNWTFTDWRKESGYSIKECAKLFEVSEKTVKAWEENKRKPPRAVFLCLQIFSGRLDFLGKPWRGFRLMPDHIQADNGQHIWHYEVYALPYIYQVAELNRSRVCLAMKSRVENGEKSPPLTLPEENNVVIFRKRGDK
;
A
#
# COMPACT_ATOMS: atom_id res chain seq x y z
N MET A 1 -11.34 16.70 0.26
CA MET A 1 -11.56 15.52 1.12
C MET A 1 -12.35 14.46 0.35
N ARG A 2 -11.69 13.42 -0.18
CA ARG A 2 -12.40 12.28 -0.77
C ARG A 2 -12.83 11.35 0.37
N ARG A 3 -14.14 11.29 0.62
CA ARG A 3 -14.75 10.38 1.61
C ARG A 3 -14.31 8.95 1.29
N GLY A 4 -14.21 8.10 2.31
CA GLY A 4 -13.99 6.67 2.15
C GLY A 4 -15.12 6.04 1.33
N THR A 5 -15.03 6.10 0.01
CA THR A 5 -15.99 5.49 -0.89
C THR A 5 -15.86 3.98 -0.73
N GLN A 6 -16.93 3.30 -0.37
CA GLN A 6 -17.02 1.86 -0.56
C GLN A 6 -16.98 1.59 -2.06
N VAL A 7 -15.86 1.04 -2.54
CA VAL A 7 -15.64 0.80 -3.96
C VAL A 7 -16.16 -0.59 -4.32
N ASN A 8 -17.13 -0.64 -5.24
CA ASN A 8 -17.76 -1.87 -5.70
C ASN A 8 -16.73 -2.73 -6.46
N PRO A 9 -16.52 -4.02 -6.09
CA PRO A 9 -15.54 -4.90 -6.75
C PRO A 9 -15.82 -5.16 -8.24
N ASN A 10 -17.01 -4.83 -8.73
CA ASN A 10 -17.41 -5.03 -10.14
C ASN A 10 -17.14 -3.80 -11.03
N TRP A 11 -16.29 -2.88 -10.61
CA TRP A 11 -15.93 -1.71 -11.41
C TRP A 11 -15.26 -2.09 -12.73
N THR A 12 -15.72 -1.43 -13.79
CA THR A 12 -15.19 -1.55 -15.14
C THR A 12 -13.90 -0.76 -15.32
N PHE A 13 -13.22 -0.92 -16.45
CA PHE A 13 -12.04 -0.12 -16.78
C PHE A 13 -12.35 1.39 -16.75
N THR A 14 -13.52 1.78 -17.25
CA THR A 14 -13.99 3.16 -17.27
C THR A 14 -14.11 3.75 -15.86
N ASP A 15 -14.63 2.98 -14.90
CA ASP A 15 -14.79 3.42 -13.51
C ASP A 15 -13.43 3.66 -12.87
N TRP A 16 -12.50 2.70 -13.02
CA TRP A 16 -11.14 2.81 -12.49
C TRP A 16 -10.34 3.97 -13.09
N ARG A 17 -10.47 4.20 -14.40
CA ARG A 17 -9.83 5.35 -15.05
C ARG A 17 -10.36 6.67 -14.50
N LYS A 18 -11.69 6.79 -14.35
CA LYS A 18 -12.31 8.00 -13.80
C LYS A 18 -11.91 8.23 -12.34
N GLU A 19 -11.88 7.19 -11.52
CA GLU A 19 -11.50 7.31 -10.10
C GLU A 19 -10.04 7.76 -9.93
N SER A 20 -9.14 7.19 -10.74
CA SER A 20 -7.72 7.60 -10.79
C SER A 20 -7.51 9.00 -11.37
N GLY A 21 -8.54 9.62 -11.96
CA GLY A 21 -8.51 11.00 -12.44
C GLY A 21 -7.83 11.18 -13.80
N TYR A 22 -7.42 10.11 -14.47
CA TYR A 22 -6.76 10.21 -15.77
C TYR A 22 -7.76 10.41 -16.91
N SER A 23 -7.50 11.35 -17.82
CA SER A 23 -8.17 11.42 -19.12
C SER A 23 -7.80 10.24 -20.02
N ILE A 24 -8.54 10.04 -21.11
CA ILE A 24 -8.21 9.01 -22.12
C ILE A 24 -6.80 9.23 -22.69
N LYS A 25 -6.44 10.48 -22.97
CA LYS A 25 -5.14 10.87 -23.52
C LYS A 25 -4.00 10.61 -22.55
N GLU A 26 -4.18 10.96 -21.28
CA GLU A 26 -3.16 10.69 -20.24
C GLU A 26 -3.02 9.19 -19.98
N CYS A 27 -4.13 8.45 -19.95
CA CYS A 27 -4.13 7.00 -19.79
C CYS A 27 -3.42 6.30 -20.98
N ALA A 28 -3.67 6.78 -22.20
CA ALA A 28 -2.98 6.29 -23.40
C ALA A 28 -1.46 6.51 -23.31
N LYS A 29 -1.03 7.71 -22.88
CA LYS A 29 0.38 8.02 -22.64
C LYS A 29 0.99 7.15 -21.54
N LEU A 30 0.27 6.96 -20.44
CA LEU A 30 0.71 6.21 -19.25
C LEU A 30 1.00 4.74 -19.56
N PHE A 31 0.20 4.13 -20.43
CA PHE A 31 0.34 2.71 -20.81
C PHE A 31 0.99 2.52 -22.19
N GLU A 32 1.50 3.59 -22.80
CA GLU A 32 2.14 3.56 -24.12
C GLU A 32 1.28 2.91 -25.22
N VAL A 33 -0.02 3.21 -25.21
CA VAL A 33 -0.99 2.74 -26.20
C VAL A 33 -1.68 3.90 -26.92
N SER A 34 -2.40 3.62 -28.00
CA SER A 34 -3.20 4.63 -28.68
C SER A 34 -4.49 4.96 -27.89
N GLU A 35 -4.99 6.20 -28.02
CA GLU A 35 -6.30 6.58 -27.46
C GLU A 35 -7.44 5.68 -27.97
N LYS A 36 -7.33 5.18 -29.21
CA LYS A 36 -8.28 4.22 -29.78
C LYS A 36 -8.30 2.91 -29.00
N THR A 37 -7.15 2.45 -28.51
CA THR A 37 -7.05 1.24 -27.68
C THR A 37 -7.74 1.46 -26.34
N VAL A 38 -7.52 2.63 -25.72
CA VAL A 38 -8.18 3.00 -24.46
C VAL A 38 -9.71 3.11 -24.63
N LYS A 39 -10.19 3.70 -25.73
CA LYS A 39 -11.63 3.74 -26.03
C LYS A 39 -12.21 2.33 -26.24
N ALA A 40 -11.50 1.45 -26.95
CA ALA A 40 -11.93 0.06 -27.13
C ALA A 40 -12.00 -0.71 -25.80
N TRP A 41 -11.16 -0.35 -24.83
CA TRP A 41 -11.23 -0.86 -23.47
C TRP A 41 -12.47 -0.36 -22.70
N GLU A 42 -12.80 0.93 -22.80
CA GLU A 42 -14.01 1.50 -22.19
C GLU A 42 -15.30 0.93 -22.77
N GLU A 43 -15.32 0.68 -24.08
CA GLU A 43 -16.46 0.13 -24.82
C GLU A 43 -16.60 -1.39 -24.69
N ASN A 44 -15.76 -2.05 -23.89
CA ASN A 44 -15.65 -3.52 -23.77
C ASN A 44 -15.42 -4.27 -25.09
N LYS A 45 -15.05 -3.58 -26.18
CA LYS A 45 -14.71 -4.18 -27.48
C LYS A 45 -13.39 -4.94 -27.43
N ARG A 46 -12.51 -4.58 -26.50
CA ARG A 46 -11.25 -5.26 -26.22
C ARG A 46 -11.03 -5.32 -24.71
N LYS A 47 -10.61 -6.47 -24.20
CA LYS A 47 -10.28 -6.60 -22.78
C LYS A 47 -8.91 -5.97 -22.49
N PRO A 48 -8.78 -5.06 -21.49
CA PRO A 48 -7.49 -4.58 -21.04
C PRO A 48 -6.65 -5.70 -20.42
N PRO A 49 -5.31 -5.65 -20.54
CA PRO A 49 -4.43 -6.52 -19.77
C PRO A 49 -4.67 -6.37 -18.27
N ARG A 50 -4.50 -7.47 -17.50
CA ARG A 50 -4.68 -7.45 -16.04
C ARG A 50 -3.79 -6.41 -15.36
N ALA A 51 -2.56 -6.25 -15.82
CA ALA A 51 -1.62 -5.26 -15.27
C ALA A 51 -2.17 -3.82 -15.33
N VAL A 52 -2.84 -3.45 -16.42
CA VAL A 52 -3.48 -2.13 -16.59
C VAL A 52 -4.53 -1.90 -15.51
N PHE A 53 -5.38 -2.89 -15.25
CA PHE A 53 -6.38 -2.82 -14.17
C PHE A 53 -5.74 -2.67 -12.79
N LEU A 54 -4.68 -3.42 -12.51
CA LEU A 54 -3.98 -3.33 -11.22
C LEU A 54 -3.37 -1.94 -11.05
N CYS A 55 -2.70 -1.41 -12.08
CA CYS A 55 -2.12 -0.06 -12.02
C CYS A 55 -3.18 1.02 -11.77
N LEU A 56 -4.33 0.98 -12.46
CA LEU A 56 -5.40 1.95 -12.21
C LEU A 56 -5.96 1.85 -10.79
N GLN A 57 -6.03 0.66 -10.21
CA GLN A 57 -6.41 0.48 -8.81
C GLN A 57 -5.38 1.10 -7.86
N ILE A 58 -4.08 0.91 -8.11
CA ILE A 58 -3.00 1.56 -7.34
C ILE A 58 -3.13 3.08 -7.43
N PHE A 59 -3.29 3.62 -8.63
CA PHE A 59 -3.38 5.06 -8.87
C PHE A 59 -4.68 5.68 -8.32
N SER A 60 -5.73 4.88 -8.15
CA SER A 60 -6.92 5.27 -7.40
C SER A 60 -6.71 5.31 -5.88
N GLY A 61 -5.52 4.92 -5.42
CA GLY A 61 -5.14 4.90 -4.01
C GLY A 61 -5.51 3.60 -3.29
N ARG A 62 -5.95 2.55 -3.99
CA ARG A 62 -6.34 1.28 -3.35
C ARG A 62 -5.21 0.27 -3.33
N LEU A 63 -5.11 -0.49 -2.24
CA LEU A 63 -4.14 -1.59 -2.11
C LEU A 63 -4.78 -2.95 -1.80
N ASP A 64 -6.06 -3.00 -1.42
CA ASP A 64 -6.77 -4.23 -0.99
C ASP A 64 -6.66 -5.41 -1.96
N PHE A 65 -6.52 -5.13 -3.26
CA PHE A 65 -6.44 -6.16 -4.30
C PHE A 65 -5.09 -6.89 -4.31
N LEU A 66 -4.06 -6.36 -3.64
CA LEU A 66 -2.74 -7.00 -3.49
C LEU A 66 -2.79 -8.20 -2.53
N GLY A 67 -3.81 -8.28 -1.68
CA GLY A 67 -4.03 -9.41 -0.79
C GLY A 67 -4.68 -9.00 0.53
N LYS A 68 -5.04 -10.01 1.36
CA LYS A 68 -5.61 -9.80 2.70
C LYS A 68 -4.83 -8.79 3.56
N PRO A 69 -3.48 -8.77 3.59
CA PRO A 69 -2.72 -7.84 4.42
C PRO A 69 -2.87 -6.36 4.05
N TRP A 70 -3.29 -6.07 2.81
CA TRP A 70 -3.42 -4.71 2.31
C TRP A 70 -4.86 -4.18 2.38
N ARG A 71 -5.80 -4.98 2.93
CA ARG A 71 -7.20 -4.55 3.04
C ARG A 71 -7.32 -3.37 3.99
N GLY A 72 -8.00 -2.33 3.53
CA GLY A 72 -8.19 -1.06 4.23
C GLY A 72 -7.02 -0.08 4.09
N PHE A 73 -5.87 -0.51 3.54
CA PHE A 73 -4.77 0.39 3.26
C PHE A 73 -5.03 1.22 2.00
N ARG A 74 -4.63 2.49 2.06
CA ARG A 74 -4.76 3.45 0.96
C ARG A 74 -3.44 4.18 0.68
N LEU A 75 -3.11 4.37 -0.59
CA LEU A 75 -2.06 5.30 -1.00
C LEU A 75 -2.64 6.70 -1.11
N MET A 76 -2.01 7.64 -0.43
CA MET A 76 -2.26 9.07 -0.53
C MET A 76 -1.08 9.73 -1.29
N PRO A 77 -1.21 10.98 -1.76
CA PRO A 77 -0.13 11.65 -2.50
C PRO A 77 1.21 11.73 -1.74
N ASP A 78 1.17 11.75 -0.41
CA ASP A 78 2.29 12.03 0.49
C ASP A 78 2.55 10.94 1.54
N HIS A 79 1.61 10.02 1.75
CA HIS A 79 1.72 8.96 2.77
C HIS A 79 0.87 7.72 2.42
N ILE A 80 1.03 6.65 3.20
CA ILE A 80 0.15 5.49 3.17
C ILE A 80 -0.77 5.55 4.38
N GLN A 81 -2.08 5.48 4.17
CA GLN A 81 -3.05 5.40 5.26
C GLN A 81 -3.37 3.92 5.54
N ALA A 82 -3.23 3.48 6.77
CA ALA A 82 -3.64 2.15 7.24
C ALA A 82 -5.15 2.10 7.50
N ASP A 83 -5.68 0.89 7.62
CA ASP A 83 -7.12 0.63 7.83
C ASP A 83 -7.65 1.20 9.16
N ASN A 84 -6.80 1.21 10.18
CA ASN A 84 -7.03 1.77 11.51
C ASN A 84 -6.95 3.31 11.56
N GLY A 85 -6.72 3.97 10.42
CA GLY A 85 -6.58 5.42 10.30
C GLY A 85 -5.18 5.96 10.62
N GLN A 86 -4.19 5.10 10.90
CA GLN A 86 -2.80 5.54 11.03
C GLN A 86 -2.22 5.97 9.68
N HIS A 87 -1.26 6.88 9.71
CA HIS A 87 -0.60 7.43 8.54
C HIS A 87 0.89 7.07 8.59
N ILE A 88 1.42 6.52 7.50
CA ILE A 88 2.81 6.11 7.34
C ILE A 88 3.46 7.03 6.31
N TRP A 89 4.35 7.89 6.77
CA TRP A 89 5.03 8.91 5.96
C TRP A 89 6.35 8.40 5.40
N HIS A 90 6.83 9.00 4.31
CA HIS A 90 8.08 8.57 3.67
C HIS A 90 9.30 8.63 4.61
N TYR A 91 9.36 9.62 5.51
CA TYR A 91 10.47 9.74 6.47
C TYR A 91 10.44 8.65 7.55
N GLU A 92 9.28 8.12 7.92
CA GLU A 92 9.18 6.98 8.83
C GLU A 92 9.69 5.72 8.16
N VAL A 93 9.39 5.54 6.87
CA VAL A 93 9.92 4.44 6.06
C VAL A 93 11.45 4.53 5.97
N TYR A 94 12.01 5.73 5.79
CA TYR A 94 13.46 5.94 5.78
C TYR A 94 14.13 5.68 7.13
N ALA A 95 13.41 5.88 8.24
CA ALA A 95 13.92 5.61 9.58
C ALA A 95 13.95 4.11 9.93
N LEU A 96 13.15 3.27 9.25
CA LEU A 96 13.02 1.84 9.58
C LEU A 96 14.36 1.07 9.63
N PRO A 97 15.30 1.20 8.67
CA PRO A 97 16.57 0.49 8.74
C PRO A 97 17.36 0.86 9.99
N TYR A 98 17.36 2.14 10.37
CA TYR A 98 18.05 2.63 11.56
C TYR A 98 17.39 2.10 12.84
N ILE A 99 16.06 2.13 12.91
CA ILE A 99 15.30 1.57 14.04
C ILE A 99 15.63 0.08 14.21
N TYR A 100 15.62 -0.69 13.11
CA TYR A 100 15.98 -2.11 13.17
C TYR A 100 17.42 -2.33 13.63
N GLN A 101 18.37 -1.51 13.17
CA GLN A 101 19.76 -1.61 13.60
C GLN A 101 19.94 -1.29 15.08
N VAL A 102 19.36 -0.18 15.57
CA VAL A 102 19.48 0.25 16.96
C VAL A 102 18.77 -0.71 17.91
N ALA A 103 17.63 -1.26 17.51
CA ALA A 103 16.88 -2.23 18.30
C ALA A 103 17.39 -3.68 18.13
N GLU A 104 18.49 -3.89 17.38
CA GLU A 104 19.04 -5.22 17.06
C GLU A 104 17.99 -6.20 16.49
N LEU A 105 17.00 -5.67 15.78
CA LEU A 105 15.89 -6.43 15.24
C LEU A 105 16.25 -6.97 13.86
N ASN A 106 16.19 -8.30 13.73
CA ASN A 106 16.25 -8.93 12.42
C ASN A 106 14.93 -8.73 11.67
N ARG A 107 14.92 -7.80 10.70
CA ARG A 107 13.74 -7.47 9.88
C ARG A 107 13.04 -8.70 9.32
N SER A 108 13.77 -9.63 8.71
CA SER A 108 13.18 -10.82 8.09
C SER A 108 12.45 -11.67 9.13
N ARG A 109 13.04 -11.84 10.32
CA ARG A 109 12.41 -12.55 11.44
C ARG A 109 11.14 -11.85 11.92
N VAL A 110 11.19 -10.53 12.09
CA VAL A 110 10.03 -9.72 12.52
C VAL A 110 8.89 -9.82 11.51
N CYS A 111 9.18 -9.65 10.21
CA CYS A 111 8.18 -9.75 9.15
C CYS A 111 7.57 -11.15 9.07
N LEU A 112 8.36 -12.22 9.21
CA LEU A 112 7.87 -13.60 9.24
C LEU A 112 6.98 -13.87 10.46
N ALA A 113 7.38 -13.41 11.65
CA ALA A 113 6.58 -13.54 12.86
C ALA A 113 5.25 -12.80 12.73
N MET A 114 5.27 -11.55 12.25
CA MET A 114 4.05 -10.77 12.01
C MET A 114 3.13 -11.43 10.99
N LYS A 115 3.69 -11.95 9.88
CA LYS A 115 2.91 -12.67 8.86
C LYS A 115 2.20 -13.89 9.47
N SER A 116 2.91 -14.70 10.25
CA SER A 116 2.33 -15.88 10.91
C SER A 116 1.21 -15.51 11.88
N ARG A 117 1.36 -14.42 12.66
CA ARG A 117 0.33 -13.94 13.58
C ARG A 117 -0.95 -13.50 12.86
N VAL A 118 -0.81 -12.78 11.74
CA VAL A 118 -1.95 -12.38 10.89
C VAL A 118 -2.62 -13.60 10.26
N GLU A 119 -1.85 -14.58 9.79
CA GLU A 119 -2.38 -15.84 9.24
C GLU A 119 -3.15 -16.65 10.30
N ASN A 120 -2.73 -16.57 11.57
CA ASN A 120 -3.39 -17.19 12.72
C ASN A 120 -4.60 -16.39 13.26
N GLY A 121 -4.96 -15.25 12.64
CA GLY A 121 -6.19 -14.52 12.93
C GLY A 121 -6.07 -13.34 13.92
N GLU A 122 -4.86 -12.92 14.30
CA GLU A 122 -4.68 -11.68 15.06
C GLU A 122 -5.02 -10.46 14.18
N LYS A 123 -5.93 -9.59 14.64
CA LYS A 123 -6.52 -8.51 13.81
C LYS A 123 -5.56 -7.33 13.54
N SER A 124 -4.56 -7.12 14.37
CA SER A 124 -3.45 -6.20 14.12
C SER A 124 -2.37 -6.52 15.16
N PRO A 125 -1.09 -6.71 14.78
CA PRO A 125 -0.05 -6.78 15.80
C PRO A 125 0.04 -5.41 16.47
N PRO A 126 0.13 -5.33 17.81
CA PRO A 126 0.58 -4.09 18.44
C PRO A 126 1.93 -3.69 17.83
N LEU A 127 2.06 -2.41 17.45
CA LEU A 127 3.36 -1.82 17.09
C LEU A 127 4.34 -1.87 18.28
N THR A 128 3.81 -2.07 19.49
CA THR A 128 4.58 -2.40 20.67
C THR A 128 5.02 -3.86 20.62
N LEU A 129 6.33 -4.04 20.41
CA LEU A 129 6.98 -5.30 20.70
C LEU A 129 6.74 -5.67 22.18
N PRO A 130 6.59 -6.97 22.50
CA PRO A 130 6.53 -7.41 23.89
C PRO A 130 7.74 -6.87 24.66
N GLU A 131 7.55 -6.42 25.91
CA GLU A 131 8.60 -5.83 26.75
C GLU A 131 9.86 -6.69 26.87
N GLU A 132 9.73 -8.01 26.69
CA GLU A 132 10.83 -8.97 26.67
C GLU A 132 11.84 -8.73 25.54
N ASN A 133 11.47 -8.00 24.48
CA ASN A 133 12.37 -7.54 23.41
C ASN A 133 12.80 -6.06 23.56
N ASN A 134 12.35 -5.35 24.60
CA ASN A 134 12.62 -3.92 24.82
C ASN A 134 13.88 -3.69 25.69
N VAL A 135 14.95 -4.44 25.48
CA VAL A 135 16.24 -4.09 26.10
C VAL A 135 16.91 -3.02 25.24
N VAL A 136 16.38 -1.80 25.28
CA VAL A 136 17.06 -0.62 24.76
C VAL A 136 18.13 -0.20 25.78
N ILE A 137 19.32 -0.79 25.71
CA ILE A 137 20.47 -0.26 26.45
C ILE A 137 20.94 0.98 25.72
N PHE A 138 20.51 2.16 26.16
CA PHE A 138 21.19 3.40 25.81
C PHE A 138 22.58 3.39 26.46
N ARG A 139 23.57 2.79 25.80
CA ARG A 139 24.97 3.03 26.16
C ARG A 139 25.31 4.46 25.77
N LYS A 140 25.35 5.34 26.77
CA LYS A 140 25.87 6.70 26.66
C LYS A 140 27.29 6.61 26.08
N ARG A 141 27.50 7.11 24.87
CA ARG A 141 28.84 7.23 24.29
C ARG A 141 29.61 8.28 25.08
N GLY A 142 30.47 7.82 25.99
CA GLY A 142 31.44 8.66 26.68
C GLY A 142 31.37 8.51 28.19
N ASP A 143 31.95 7.43 28.71
CA ASP A 143 32.77 7.46 29.92
C ASP A 143 33.94 6.52 29.66
N LYS A 144 35.13 7.11 29.53
CA LYS A 144 36.43 6.43 29.59
C LYS A 144 36.85 6.39 31.05
#